data_AF-A0A497EWV8-F1
#
_entry.id   AF-A0A497EWV8-F1
#
_cell.length_a   1.000
_cell.length_b   1.000
_cell.length_c   1.000
_cell.angle_alpha   90.00
_cell.angle_beta   90.00
_cell.angle_gamma   90.00
#
_symmetry.space_group_name_H-M   'P 1'
#
loop_
_entity.id
_entity.type
_entity.pdbx_description
1 polymer ?
#
loop_
_entity_poly.entity_id
_entity_poly.type
_entity_poly.pdbx_seq_one_letter_code
_entity_poly.pdbx_strand_id
1 'polypeptide(L)' 'MRVEERPTAYVKIYPVKPPHGYVGIFIDPITNQYRYDVIEPKLFPNEKKILNQLKEILHEELDIRLEDIEKEGEAEKYLK' A
#
# COMPACT_ATOMS: atom_id res chain seq x y z
N MET A 1 -18.96 -12.11 1.79
CA MET A 1 -18.02 -10.98 1.63
C MET A 1 -18.67 -9.76 2.25
N ARG A 2 -18.07 -9.21 3.32
CA ARG A 2 -18.60 -7.99 3.94
C ARG A 2 -18.33 -6.86 2.95
N VAL A 3 -19.38 -6.19 2.49
CA VAL A 3 -19.25 -4.97 1.69
C VAL A 3 -18.37 -4.02 2.50
N GLU A 4 -17.32 -3.46 1.90
CA GLU A 4 -16.49 -2.46 2.55
C GLU A 4 -17.34 -1.22 2.85
N GLU A 5 -18.01 -1.24 4.00
CA GLU A 5 -18.69 -0.07 4.53
C GLU A 5 -17.62 0.96 4.83
N ARG A 6 -17.62 2.02 4.02
CA ARG A 6 -16.74 3.15 4.26
C ARG A 6 -17.18 3.85 5.55
N PRO A 7 -16.26 4.26 6.40
CA PRO A 7 -16.61 5.02 7.59
C PRO A 7 -17.29 6.32 7.20
N THR A 8 -18.38 6.66 7.91
CA THR A 8 -19.04 7.97 7.80
C THR A 8 -18.15 9.08 8.37
N ALA A 9 -17.32 8.77 9.36
CA ALA A 9 -16.35 9.67 9.96
C ALA A 9 -15.17 8.90 10.57
N TYR A 10 -13.98 9.52 10.56
CA TYR A 10 -12.82 9.04 11.29
C TYR A 10 -12.74 9.72 12.65
N VAL A 11 -12.47 8.94 13.70
CA VAL A 11 -12.16 9.41 15.05
C VAL A 11 -10.81 10.12 15.06
N LYS A 12 -9.83 9.56 14.33
CA LYS A 12 -8.49 10.15 14.21
C LYS A 12 -7.89 9.78 12.86
N ILE A 13 -7.14 10.71 12.28
CA ILE A 13 -6.27 10.45 11.13
C ILE A 13 -4.87 10.90 11.52
N TYR A 14 -3.86 10.09 11.23
CA TYR A 14 -2.47 10.49 11.42
C TYR A 14 -1.58 9.97 10.29
N PRO A 15 -0.50 10.73 9.98
CA PRO A 15 0.46 10.32 8.97
C PRO A 15 1.28 9.11 9.40
N VAL A 16 1.55 8.21 8.47
CA VAL A 16 2.55 7.14 8.64
C VAL A 16 3.70 7.33 7.66
N LYS A 17 3.40 7.64 6.38
CA LYS A 17 4.40 7.94 5.35
C LYS A 17 3.95 9.10 4.48
N PRO A 18 4.01 10.36 4.97
CA PRO A 18 3.59 11.52 4.18
C PRO A 18 4.40 11.70 2.89
N PRO A 19 3.77 12.21 1.82
CA PRO A 19 2.33 12.45 1.64
C PRO A 19 1.53 11.21 1.19
N HIS A 20 2.14 10.02 1.19
CA HIS A 20 1.63 8.83 0.49
C HIS A 20 0.81 7.87 1.36
N GLY A 21 0.93 7.92 2.68
CA GLY A 21 0.29 6.95 3.56
C GLY A 21 -0.17 7.55 4.89
N TYR A 22 -1.46 7.36 5.18
CA TYR A 22 -2.10 7.76 6.43
C TYR A 22 -2.91 6.59 7.00
N VAL A 23 -3.14 6.62 8.31
CA VAL A 23 -4.03 5.68 8.99
C VAL A 23 -5.24 6.45 9.50
N GLY A 24 -6.43 5.97 9.12
CA GLY A 24 -7.71 6.43 9.65
C GLY A 24 -8.25 5.46 10.68
N ILE A 25 -8.58 5.94 11.88
CA ILE A 25 -9.20 5.14 12.95
C ILE A 25 -10.68 5.52 13.04
N PHE A 26 -11.56 4.53 13.10
CA PHE A 26 -13.00 4.72 13.31
C PHE A 26 -13.59 3.54 14.09
N ILE A 27 -14.85 3.69 14.49
CA ILE A 27 -15.60 2.65 15.19
C ILE A 27 -16.50 1.97 14.17
N ASP A 28 -16.35 0.65 14.03
CA ASP A 28 -17.22 -0.16 13.17
C ASP A 28 -18.65 -0.14 13.75
N PRO A 29 -19.67 0.31 12.99
CA PRO A 29 -21.01 0.48 13.52
C PRO A 29 -21.71 -0.85 13.86
N ILE A 30 -21.20 -1.98 13.33
CA ILE A 30 -21.79 -3.30 13.55
C ILE A 30 -21.15 -3.97 14.75
N THR A 31 -19.82 -3.91 14.89
CA THR A 31 -19.10 -4.61 15.97
C THR A 31 -18.77 -3.71 17.16
N ASN A 32 -18.91 -2.39 17.02
CA ASN A 32 -18.50 -1.38 17.99
C ASN A 32 -17.02 -1.48 18.39
N GLN A 33 -16.17 -1.99 17.49
CA GLN A 33 -14.72 -2.09 17.68
C GLN A 33 -13.98 -1.04 16.86
N TYR A 34 -12.77 -0.68 17.31
CA TYR A 34 -11.88 0.16 16.51
C TYR A 34 -11.42 -0.59 15.26
N ARG A 35 -11.57 0.07 14.10
CA ARG A 35 -11.05 -0.39 12.82
C ARG A 35 -10.06 0.64 12.27
N TYR A 36 -9.06 0.13 11.57
CA TYR A 36 -7.98 0.92 10.98
C TYR A 36 -8.07 0.81 9.47
N ASP A 37 -8.27 1.95 8.80
CA ASP A 37 -8.19 2.04 7.35
C ASP A 37 -6.82 2.56 6.93
N VAL A 38 -6.24 1.90 5.92
CA VAL A 38 -5.05 2.38 5.22
C VAL A 38 -5.49 3.34 4.12
N ILE A 39 -5.02 4.58 4.21
CA ILE A 39 -5.34 5.65 3.27
C ILE A 39 -4.11 5.93 2.39
N GLU A 40 -4.19 5.49 1.15
CA GLU A 40 -3.18 5.68 0.11
C GLU A 40 -3.78 6.32 -1.15
N PRO A 41 -2.96 6.99 -1.98
CA PRO A 41 -3.36 7.46 -3.30
C PRO A 41 -3.94 6.33 -4.15
N LYS A 42 -5.15 6.54 -4.66
CA LYS A 42 -5.80 5.59 -5.56
C LYS A 42 -5.29 5.79 -6.97
N LEU A 43 -4.84 4.70 -7.58
CA LEU A 43 -4.48 4.69 -8.99
C LEU A 43 -5.73 4.54 -9.85
N PHE A 44 -5.83 5.35 -10.90
CA PHE A 44 -6.78 5.12 -11.98
C PHE A 44 -6.44 3.81 -12.72
N PRO A 45 -7.42 3.19 -13.41
CA PRO A 45 -7.19 1.94 -14.12
C PRO A 45 -6.01 2.00 -15.12
N ASN A 46 -5.82 3.13 -15.80
CA ASN A 46 -4.70 3.32 -16.72
C ASN A 46 -3.36 3.47 -16.00
N GLU A 47 -3.31 4.21 -14.89
CA GLU A 47 -2.09 4.34 -14.08
C GLU A 47 -1.67 2.99 -13.52
N LYS A 48 -2.63 2.16 -13.11
CA LYS A 48 -2.34 0.79 -12.65
C LYS A 48 -1.72 -0.07 -13.76
N LYS A 49 -2.20 0.07 -15.00
CA LYS A 49 -1.60 -0.64 -16.15
C LYS A 49 -0.16 -0.17 -16.41
N ILE A 50 0.05 1.14 -16.46
CA ILE A 50 1.37 1.74 -16.68
C ILE A 50 2.34 1.32 -15.57
N LEU A 51 1.89 1.35 -14.31
CA LEU A 51 2.70 0.92 -13.17
C LEU A 51 3.11 -0.55 -13.28
N ASN A 52 2.20 -1.42 -13.73
CA ASN A 52 2.53 -2.83 -13.91
C ASN A 52 3.55 -3.04 -15.03
N GLN A 53 3.39 -2.36 -16.16
CA GLN A 53 4.36 -2.42 -17.27
C GLN A 53 5.74 -1.91 -16.83
N LEU A 54 5.78 -0.81 -16.07
CA LEU A 54 7.04 -0.29 -15.54
C LEU A 54 7.71 -1.30 -14.61
N LYS A 55 6.94 -1.96 -13.73
CA LYS A 55 7.47 -3.02 -12.86
C LYS A 55 8.03 -4.19 -13.67
N GLU A 56 7.32 -4.63 -14.71
CA GLU A 56 7.77 -5.72 -15.59
C GLU A 56 9.11 -5.39 -16.25
N ILE A 57 9.24 -4.20 -16.86
CA ILE A 57 10.50 -3.75 -17.47
C ILE A 57 11.63 -3.71 -16.44
N LEU A 58 11.37 -3.14 -15.26
CA LEU A 58 12.37 -3.10 -14.18
C LEU A 58 12.77 -4.50 -13.73
N HIS A 59 11.86 -5.46 -13.70
CA HIS A 59 12.19 -6.85 -13.35
C HIS A 59 13.02 -7.54 -14.44
N GLU A 60 12.77 -7.27 -15.72
CA GLU A 60 13.54 -7.81 -16.82
C GLU A 60 14.98 -7.26 -16.85
N GLU A 61 15.19 -6.02 -16.43
CA GLU A 61 16.52 -5.39 -16.37
C GLU A 61 17.36 -5.82 -15.16
N LEU A 62 16.76 -6.42 -14.13
CA LEU A 62 17.50 -6.88 -12.95
C LEU A 62 18.31 -8.14 -13.28
N ASP A 63 19.61 -8.08 -13.04
CA ASP A 63 20.53 -9.23 -13.17
C ASP A 63 20.46 -10.18 -11.94
N ILE A 64 19.45 -10.00 -11.09
CA ILE A 64 19.18 -10.83 -9.92
C ILE A 64 17.72 -11.22 -9.89
N ARG A 65 17.46 -12.44 -9.42
CA ARG A 65 16.09 -12.87 -9.16
C ARG A 65 15.66 -12.30 -7.82
N LEU A 66 14.48 -11.70 -7.79
CA LEU A 66 13.94 -11.16 -6.54
C LEU A 66 13.74 -12.25 -5.47
N GLU A 67 13.49 -13.48 -5.90
CA GLU A 67 13.40 -14.64 -5.03
C GLU A 67 14.68 -14.92 -4.23
N ASP A 68 15.85 -14.49 -4.74
CA ASP A 68 17.15 -14.73 -4.10
C ASP A 68 17.47 -13.66 -3.03
N ILE A 69 16.61 -12.63 -2.88
CA ILE A 69 16.72 -11.60 -1.85
C ILE A 69 15.93 -12.03 -0.62
N GLU A 70 16.60 -12.70 0.31
CA GLU A 70 15.94 -13.24 1.51
C GLU A 70 15.86 -12.24 2.67
N LYS A 71 16.77 -11.27 2.74
CA LYS A 71 16.89 -10.37 3.91
C LYS A 71 16.43 -8.96 3.62
N GLU A 72 15.71 -8.40 4.59
CA GLU A 72 15.35 -7.00 4.62
C GLU A 72 16.61 -6.12 4.54
N GLY A 73 16.67 -5.24 3.55
CA GLY A 73 17.82 -4.35 3.27
C GLY A 73 18.86 -4.88 2.27
N GLU A 74 18.79 -6.13 1.80
CA GLU A 74 19.68 -6.61 0.72
C GLU A 74 19.31 -6.00 -0.64
N ALA A 75 18.01 -5.87 -0.93
CA ALA A 75 17.53 -5.15 -2.12
C ALA A 75 18.04 -3.69 -2.16
N GLU A 76 18.02 -3.00 -1.03
CA GLU A 76 18.47 -1.60 -0.93
C GLU A 76 19.98 -1.45 -1.15
N LYS A 77 20.77 -2.46 -0.80
CA LYS A 77 22.22 -2.49 -1.08
C LYS A 77 22.51 -2.76 -2.54
N TYR A 78 21.73 -3.63 -3.18
CA TYR A 78 21.89 -3.93 -4.60
C TYR A 78 21.54 -2.72 -5.50
N LEU A 79 20.56 -1.92 -5.09
CA LEU A 79 20.12 -0.72 -5.82
C LEU A 79 20.97 0.54 -5.55
N LYS A 80 22.06 0.43 -4.77
CA LYS A 80 23.00 1.53 -4.48
C LYS A 80 24.26 1.41 -5.34
#